data_AF-A0A428NMC2-F1
#
_entry.id   AF-A0A428NMC2-F1
#
_cell.length_a   1.000
_cell.length_b   1.000
_cell.length_c   1.000
_cell.angle_alpha   90.00
_cell.angle_beta   90.00
_cell.angle_gamma   90.00
#
_symmetry.space_group_name_H-M   'P 1'
#
loop_
_entity.id
_entity.type
_entity.pdbx_description
1 polymer ?
#
loop_
_entity_poly.entity_id
_entity_poly.type
_entity_poly.pdbx_seq_one_letter_code
_entity_poly.pdbx_strand_id
1 'polypeptide(L)'
;MQICVLQATYPEGHILSKHDEYADPGRYVKQHTFHHRFIDKANYRQQIDAAVAEKFDFYINFMWGQPEDEVAGVEATEYFESLNVPFIGLRSHILRKSKADLYEAARKKRSPPVPSADPDVFPVIVKAARSCASQFLSDKSICFTAEERDAAIANIDRQLQPGRLRALSYTPFDKSKPLTPPLEMKPATVYDLPDDIIVQEFIPGVDYSVVVVEFGETPIALNPTIYNYPSSEDANNKYRFLTFDIKFHPDLSESLINRDDDPQLFDTLQKLAVEAFQVNDMAGGSWGNVDIRIKPDGKPVVIEVNPMPSVFLPPDLKEEAVISDSLPGGHRALINIMMASYMMLSETYDNVRRDLIGKVYNQFAPEYDTSYISHGTAEESWDRLLSKFNFDGSLLDIACGTGLFGRLIRTKQQTRYNGSSPSSQKSRHVGIDISSEMGRLAKESGYDHVFIGPVQEVLPTITESFDHIMYFSAIHFLSPLEVSLVLSRCFQLAKRSVTLGVDEIPETYNEAIKKLPPPNNVMTSINQVQEVRDFGVPRGWKLALEEQTFGWHSPNTNVDVNTTLFHFERI
;
A
#
# COMPACT_ATOMS: atom_id res chain seq x y z
N MET A 1 -6.02 9.66 -17.91
CA MET A 1 -4.69 10.30 -18.01
C MET A 1 -3.84 9.53 -19.01
N GLN A 2 -2.94 10.24 -19.69
CA GLN A 2 -1.80 9.68 -20.42
C GLN A 2 -0.64 9.55 -19.42
N ILE A 3 -0.24 8.32 -19.11
CA ILE A 3 0.78 8.02 -18.09
C ILE A 3 2.01 7.45 -18.76
N CYS A 4 3.17 8.03 -18.48
CA CYS A 4 4.46 7.49 -18.93
C CYS A 4 5.01 6.49 -17.91
N VAL A 5 5.43 5.32 -18.38
CA VAL A 5 6.07 4.29 -17.56
C VAL A 5 7.55 4.24 -17.95
N LEU A 6 8.41 4.66 -17.02
CA LEU A 6 9.87 4.65 -17.19
C LEU A 6 10.40 3.29 -16.74
N GLN A 7 11.00 2.56 -17.67
CA GLN A 7 11.59 1.23 -17.45
C GLN A 7 13.09 1.31 -17.62
N ALA A 8 13.87 0.58 -16.81
CA ALA A 8 15.28 0.40 -17.10
C ALA A 8 15.48 -0.60 -18.24
N THR A 9 16.38 -0.31 -19.18
CA THR A 9 16.78 -1.27 -20.23
C THR A 9 17.94 -2.14 -19.75
N TYR A 10 17.88 -3.43 -20.07
CA TYR A 10 19.00 -4.35 -19.89
C TYR A 10 20.00 -4.27 -21.06
N PRO A 11 21.32 -4.17 -20.79
CA PRO A 11 22.31 -4.35 -21.85
C PRO A 11 22.29 -5.78 -22.39
N GLU A 12 22.82 -5.97 -23.60
CA GLU A 12 22.92 -7.29 -24.22
C GLU A 12 23.70 -8.27 -23.34
N GLY A 13 23.12 -9.45 -23.09
CA GLY A 13 23.74 -10.49 -22.26
C GLY A 13 23.59 -10.29 -20.75
N HIS A 14 22.88 -9.25 -20.29
CA HIS A 14 22.61 -9.06 -18.86
C HIS A 14 21.90 -10.28 -18.27
N ILE A 15 22.31 -10.72 -17.07
CA ILE A 15 21.85 -11.97 -16.48
C ILE A 15 20.32 -12.01 -16.27
N LEU A 16 19.71 -10.87 -15.95
CA LEU A 16 18.26 -10.76 -15.72
C LEU A 16 17.43 -10.61 -17.00
N SER A 17 18.05 -10.34 -18.15
CA SER A 17 17.33 -10.05 -19.41
C SER A 17 16.42 -11.18 -19.90
N LYS A 18 16.65 -12.42 -19.43
CA LYS A 18 15.86 -13.62 -19.79
C LYS A 18 14.82 -13.99 -18.74
N HIS A 19 14.86 -13.34 -17.59
CA HIS A 19 14.10 -13.72 -16.40
C HIS A 19 13.16 -12.62 -15.93
N ASP A 20 13.44 -11.37 -16.31
CA ASP A 20 12.69 -10.21 -15.87
C ASP A 20 11.82 -9.67 -17.01
N GLU A 21 10.51 -9.77 -16.83
CA GLU A 21 9.51 -9.17 -17.71
C GLU A 21 9.21 -7.76 -17.21
N TYR A 22 9.08 -6.79 -18.12
CA TYR A 22 8.78 -5.42 -17.70
C TYR A 22 7.37 -5.33 -17.09
N ALA A 23 7.24 -4.52 -16.04
CA ALA A 23 5.96 -4.23 -15.40
C ALA A 23 5.05 -3.41 -16.34
N ASP A 24 3.86 -3.93 -16.66
CA ASP A 24 2.91 -3.23 -17.54
C ASP A 24 1.54 -3.05 -16.86
N PRO A 25 1.31 -1.89 -16.23
CA PRO A 25 0.01 -1.57 -15.65
C PRO A 25 -1.15 -1.66 -16.66
N GLY A 26 -0.87 -1.47 -17.96
CA GLY A 26 -1.87 -1.56 -19.03
C GLY A 26 -2.46 -2.97 -19.22
N ARG A 27 -1.80 -4.01 -18.70
CA ARG A 27 -2.34 -5.39 -18.65
C ARG A 27 -3.60 -5.46 -17.78
N TYR A 28 -3.67 -4.67 -16.71
CA TYR A 28 -4.70 -4.77 -15.67
C TYR A 28 -5.62 -3.55 -15.60
N VAL A 29 -5.10 -2.36 -15.93
CA VAL A 29 -5.80 -1.09 -15.72
C VAL A 29 -6.19 -0.46 -17.05
N LYS A 30 -7.49 -0.22 -17.25
CA LYS A 30 -8.03 0.43 -18.45
C LYS A 30 -8.48 1.88 -18.24
N GLN A 31 -8.45 2.36 -16.99
CA GLN A 31 -8.80 3.74 -16.63
C GLN A 31 -7.82 4.78 -17.21
N HIS A 32 -6.60 4.35 -17.55
CA HIS A 32 -5.54 5.21 -18.05
C HIS A 32 -4.92 4.63 -19.31
N THR A 33 -4.24 5.47 -20.08
CA THR A 33 -3.43 5.04 -21.24
C THR A 33 -1.97 5.07 -20.82
N PHE A 34 -1.28 3.94 -20.94
CA PHE A 34 0.12 3.81 -20.53
C PHE A 34 1.05 3.84 -21.73
N HIS A 35 2.13 4.61 -21.61
CA HIS A 35 3.17 4.78 -22.63
C HIS A 35 4.51 4.39 -22.05
N HIS A 36 5.11 3.33 -22.57
CA HIS A 36 6.38 2.82 -22.04
C HIS A 36 7.58 3.55 -22.68
N ARG A 37 8.55 3.93 -21.86
CA ARG A 37 9.85 4.46 -22.30
C ARG A 37 10.95 3.65 -21.61
N PHE A 38 11.80 3.05 -22.42
CA PHE A 38 12.92 2.23 -21.95
C PHE A 38 14.18 3.09 -21.90
N ILE A 39 14.78 3.16 -20.72
CA ILE A 39 15.83 4.10 -20.35
C ILE A 39 17.15 3.35 -20.15
N ASP A 40 18.14 3.72 -20.97
CA ASP A 40 19.48 3.16 -20.93
C ASP A 40 20.38 3.95 -19.98
N LYS A 41 21.24 3.26 -19.23
CA LYS A 41 22.20 3.92 -18.32
C LYS A 41 23.11 4.93 -19.04
N ALA A 42 23.48 4.66 -20.30
CA ALA A 42 24.36 5.54 -21.06
C ALA A 42 23.68 6.86 -21.50
N ASN A 43 22.37 6.84 -21.72
CA ASN A 43 21.63 7.93 -22.38
C ASN A 43 20.45 8.46 -21.55
N TYR A 44 20.35 8.11 -20.27
CA TYR A 44 19.16 8.38 -19.45
C TYR A 44 18.72 9.83 -19.49
N ARG A 45 19.64 10.80 -19.49
CA ARG A 45 19.29 12.24 -19.52
C ARG A 45 18.49 12.60 -20.76
N GLN A 46 19.02 12.24 -21.93
CA GLN A 46 18.38 12.54 -23.21
C GLN A 46 17.03 11.83 -23.35
N GLN A 47 16.94 10.58 -22.91
CA GLN A 47 15.71 9.78 -23.00
C GLN A 47 14.64 10.27 -22.02
N ILE A 48 15.02 10.64 -20.80
CA ILE A 48 14.11 11.24 -19.82
C ILE A 48 13.65 12.63 -20.30
N ASP A 49 14.55 13.47 -20.80
CA ASP A 49 14.19 14.79 -21.36
C ASP A 49 13.19 14.64 -22.52
N ALA A 50 13.43 13.68 -23.41
CA ALA A 50 12.52 13.39 -24.51
C ALA A 50 11.15 12.95 -24.00
N ALA A 51 11.09 12.03 -23.03
CA ALA A 51 9.84 11.57 -22.43
C ALA A 51 9.07 12.71 -21.73
N VAL A 52 9.77 13.58 -20.99
CA VAL A 52 9.14 14.72 -20.30
C VAL A 52 8.65 15.79 -21.29
N ALA A 53 9.36 15.98 -22.41
CA ALA A 53 8.96 16.90 -23.47
C ALA A 53 7.63 16.50 -24.16
N GLU A 54 7.20 15.24 -24.05
CA GLU A 54 5.90 14.76 -24.53
C GLU A 54 4.72 15.22 -23.66
N LYS A 55 4.98 15.76 -22.45
CA LYS A 55 3.97 16.36 -21.55
C LYS A 55 2.87 15.40 -21.12
N PHE A 56 3.25 14.21 -20.66
CA PHE A 56 2.31 13.29 -20.01
C PHE A 56 1.69 13.89 -18.73
N ASP A 57 0.49 13.43 -18.39
CA ASP A 57 -0.23 13.90 -17.19
C ASP A 57 0.44 13.41 -15.90
N PHE A 58 1.07 12.23 -15.95
CA PHE A 58 1.65 11.54 -14.80
C PHE A 58 2.73 10.53 -15.24
N TYR A 59 3.59 10.12 -14.31
CA TYR A 59 4.67 9.18 -14.57
C TYR A 59 4.71 8.04 -13.53
N ILE A 60 5.20 6.87 -13.93
CA ILE A 60 5.50 5.73 -13.05
C ILE A 60 6.97 5.38 -13.25
N ASN A 61 7.74 5.35 -12.17
CA ASN A 61 9.15 5.01 -12.21
C ASN A 61 9.39 3.55 -11.78
N PHE A 62 9.72 2.70 -12.76
CA PHE A 62 10.21 1.33 -12.56
C PHE A 62 11.71 1.19 -12.92
N MET A 63 12.42 2.31 -13.08
CA MET A 63 13.88 2.28 -13.18
C MET A 63 14.48 1.79 -11.86
N TRP A 64 15.47 0.91 -11.93
CA TRP A 64 16.10 0.30 -10.77
C TRP A 64 17.60 0.20 -10.94
N GLY A 65 18.31 -0.03 -9.83
CA GLY A 65 19.74 -0.27 -9.81
C GLY A 65 20.52 0.81 -9.07
N GLN A 66 21.71 0.42 -8.64
CA GLN A 66 22.68 1.23 -7.94
C GLN A 66 23.81 1.65 -8.90
N PRO A 67 24.77 2.50 -8.49
CA PRO A 67 25.86 2.92 -9.36
C PRO A 67 26.68 1.75 -9.93
N GLU A 68 26.76 0.65 -9.18
CA GLU A 68 27.47 -0.58 -9.54
C GLU A 68 26.77 -1.40 -10.64
N ASP A 69 25.46 -1.21 -10.83
CA ASP A 69 24.64 -1.96 -11.80
C ASP A 69 24.77 -1.42 -13.22
N GLU A 70 24.40 -2.21 -14.23
CA GLU A 70 24.51 -1.82 -15.64
C GLU A 70 23.26 -1.13 -16.21
N VAL A 71 22.23 -0.97 -15.37
CA VAL A 71 20.92 -0.43 -15.73
C VAL A 71 20.73 1.01 -15.27
N ALA A 72 19.80 1.74 -15.89
CA ALA A 72 19.41 3.06 -15.45
C ALA A 72 18.68 2.95 -14.10
N GLY A 73 19.34 3.39 -13.02
CA GLY A 73 18.83 3.25 -11.66
C GLY A 73 18.82 4.56 -10.87
N VAL A 74 19.55 4.59 -9.75
CA VAL A 74 19.56 5.72 -8.81
C VAL A 74 19.90 7.06 -9.49
N GLU A 75 20.86 7.07 -10.41
CA GLU A 75 21.35 8.27 -11.08
C GLU A 75 20.31 8.87 -12.04
N ALA A 76 19.65 7.99 -12.79
CA ALA A 76 18.56 8.34 -13.68
C ALA A 76 17.34 8.82 -12.89
N THR A 77 17.06 8.16 -11.76
CA THR A 77 15.97 8.53 -10.86
C THR A 77 16.21 9.89 -10.21
N GLU A 78 17.42 10.20 -9.74
CA GLU A 78 17.75 11.53 -9.21
C GLU A 78 17.61 12.63 -10.26
N TYR A 79 18.04 12.35 -11.49
CA TYR A 79 17.84 13.29 -12.59
C TYR A 79 16.35 13.52 -12.87
N PHE A 80 15.57 12.44 -12.94
CA PHE A 80 14.13 12.49 -13.17
C PHE A 80 13.40 13.28 -12.06
N GLU A 81 13.74 13.02 -10.79
CA GLU A 81 13.22 13.76 -9.64
C GLU A 81 13.48 15.27 -9.76
N SER A 82 14.65 15.67 -10.30
CA SER A 82 15.00 17.08 -10.47
C SER A 82 14.13 17.85 -11.48
N LEU A 83 13.39 17.14 -12.34
CA LEU A 83 12.50 17.74 -13.34
C LEU A 83 11.14 18.13 -12.76
N ASN A 84 10.85 17.76 -11.50
CA ASN A 84 9.66 18.16 -10.75
C ASN A 84 8.33 17.85 -11.48
N VAL A 85 8.26 16.70 -12.14
CA VAL A 85 7.04 16.15 -12.74
C VAL A 85 6.36 15.17 -11.76
N PRO A 86 5.03 15.01 -11.80
CA PRO A 86 4.31 14.16 -10.85
C PRO A 86 4.51 12.67 -11.15
N PHE A 87 4.93 11.89 -10.16
CA PHE A 87 5.19 10.46 -10.36
C PHE A 87 5.04 9.59 -9.10
N ILE A 88 4.81 8.30 -9.31
CA ILE A 88 4.86 7.24 -8.29
C ILE A 88 5.94 6.20 -8.61
N GLY A 89 6.22 5.30 -7.67
CA GLY A 89 7.20 4.24 -7.82
C GLY A 89 8.53 4.58 -7.15
N LEU A 90 9.62 4.04 -7.69
CA LEU A 90 10.92 4.06 -7.03
C LEU A 90 11.48 5.47 -6.87
N ARG A 91 11.95 5.77 -5.65
CA ARG A 91 12.61 7.04 -5.29
C ARG A 91 14.11 6.84 -5.17
N SER A 92 14.88 7.87 -5.49
CA SER A 92 16.34 7.77 -5.45
C SER A 92 16.87 7.48 -4.05
N HIS A 93 16.29 8.09 -3.01
CA HIS A 93 16.71 7.88 -1.62
C HIS A 93 16.46 6.45 -1.14
N ILE A 94 15.44 5.78 -1.68
CA ILE A 94 15.15 4.36 -1.41
C ILE A 94 16.13 3.49 -2.17
N LEU A 95 16.33 3.77 -3.46
CA LEU A 95 17.28 3.02 -4.29
C LEU A 95 18.68 3.03 -3.72
N ARG A 96 19.11 4.11 -3.04
CA ARG A 96 20.42 4.22 -2.40
C ARG A 96 20.64 3.28 -1.22
N LYS A 97 19.57 2.82 -0.58
CA LYS A 97 19.68 2.00 0.63
C LYS A 97 20.28 0.63 0.31
N SER A 98 21.09 0.15 1.23
CA SER A 98 21.65 -1.19 1.28
C SER A 98 20.91 -2.04 2.30
N LYS A 99 21.13 -3.35 2.25
CA LYS A 99 20.65 -4.28 3.28
C LYS A 99 21.22 -3.92 4.67
N ALA A 100 22.42 -3.32 4.74
CA ALA A 100 23.04 -2.92 6.00
C ALA A 100 22.26 -1.77 6.67
N ASP A 101 21.74 -0.81 5.89
CA ASP A 101 20.95 0.32 6.42
C ASP A 101 19.72 -0.15 7.19
N LEU A 102 18.98 -1.14 6.65
CA LEU A 102 17.87 -1.80 7.33
C LEU A 102 18.32 -2.39 8.68
N TYR A 103 19.39 -3.18 8.67
CA TYR A 103 19.83 -3.89 9.87
C TYR A 103 20.34 -2.93 10.95
N GLU A 104 21.08 -1.90 10.58
CA GLU A 104 21.54 -0.87 11.50
C GLU A 104 20.38 -0.10 12.12
N ALA A 105 19.42 0.34 11.30
CA ALA A 105 18.22 1.03 11.76
C ALA A 105 17.38 0.15 12.70
N ALA A 106 17.22 -1.14 12.35
CA ALA A 106 16.47 -2.10 13.15
C ALA A 106 17.13 -2.37 14.50
N ARG A 107 18.47 -2.57 14.53
CA ARG A 107 19.23 -2.73 15.78
C ARG A 107 19.15 -1.48 16.66
N LYS A 108 19.23 -0.30 16.06
CA LYS A 108 19.09 0.98 16.78
C LYS A 108 17.70 1.12 17.43
N LYS A 109 16.64 0.72 16.73
CA LYS A 109 15.25 0.71 17.24
C LYS A 109 14.92 -0.52 18.11
N ARG A 110 15.77 -1.56 18.08
CA ARG A 110 15.54 -2.89 18.66
C ARG A 110 14.31 -3.61 18.10
N SER A 111 13.87 -3.22 16.90
CA SER A 111 12.76 -3.83 16.15
C SER A 111 12.86 -3.39 14.67
N PRO A 112 12.46 -4.24 13.71
CA PRO A 112 12.13 -5.66 13.88
C PRO A 112 13.38 -6.50 14.22
N PRO A 113 13.22 -7.78 14.62
CA PRO A 113 14.35 -8.69 14.73
C PRO A 113 15.04 -8.87 13.37
N VAL A 114 16.35 -8.68 13.34
CA VAL A 114 17.21 -8.85 12.16
C VAL A 114 18.36 -9.81 12.49
N PRO A 115 19.02 -10.40 11.49
CA PRO A 115 20.11 -11.34 11.72
C PRO A 115 21.26 -10.72 12.53
N SER A 116 21.95 -11.52 13.34
CA SER A 116 23.15 -11.06 14.04
C SER A 116 24.23 -10.58 13.05
N ALA A 117 24.92 -9.48 13.38
CA ALA A 117 26.10 -9.02 12.65
C ALA A 117 27.39 -9.68 13.11
N ASP A 118 27.32 -10.54 14.13
CA ASP A 118 28.47 -11.32 14.57
C ASP A 118 28.90 -12.28 13.44
N PRO A 119 30.15 -12.21 12.97
CA PRO A 119 30.62 -13.05 11.88
C PRO A 119 31.04 -14.46 12.32
N ASP A 120 30.97 -14.78 13.63
CA ASP A 120 31.42 -16.04 14.22
C ASP A 120 30.25 -16.90 14.77
N VAL A 121 29.00 -16.46 14.61
CA VAL A 121 27.76 -17.19 15.01
C VAL A 121 27.33 -18.19 13.92
N PHE A 122 28.22 -19.09 13.54
CA PHE A 122 27.97 -20.05 12.47
C PHE A 122 26.63 -20.83 12.64
N PRO A 123 25.90 -21.09 11.54
CA PRO A 123 26.24 -20.70 10.17
C PRO A 123 26.02 -19.22 9.89
N VAL A 124 26.91 -18.64 9.10
CA VAL A 124 26.79 -17.28 8.57
C VAL A 124 26.50 -17.31 7.08
N ILE A 125 25.96 -16.23 6.54
CA ILE A 125 25.82 -16.01 5.10
C ILE A 125 26.64 -14.81 4.67
N VAL A 126 27.38 -14.98 3.57
CA VAL A 126 28.16 -13.93 2.91
C VAL A 126 27.43 -13.50 1.64
N LYS A 127 27.08 -12.22 1.54
CA LYS A 127 26.28 -11.69 0.43
C LYS A 127 26.60 -10.23 0.11
N ALA A 128 26.18 -9.77 -1.06
CA ALA A 128 26.31 -8.36 -1.43
C ALA A 128 25.33 -7.50 -0.63
N ALA A 129 25.79 -6.35 -0.14
CA ALA A 129 24.95 -5.38 0.57
C ALA A 129 23.95 -4.69 -0.37
N ARG A 130 24.39 -4.46 -1.61
CA ARG A 130 23.65 -3.84 -2.70
C ARG A 130 23.61 -4.82 -3.87
N SER A 131 22.47 -5.48 -4.04
CA SER A 131 22.19 -6.41 -5.13
C SER A 131 20.72 -6.81 -5.08
N CYS A 132 20.18 -7.25 -6.22
CA CYS A 132 18.82 -7.75 -6.38
C CYS A 132 18.80 -9.22 -6.81
N ALA A 133 17.61 -9.83 -6.77
CA ALA A 133 17.33 -11.15 -7.36
C ALA A 133 18.28 -12.28 -6.92
N SER A 134 18.84 -12.19 -5.72
CA SER A 134 19.82 -13.17 -5.22
C SER A 134 21.06 -13.32 -6.12
N GLN A 135 21.42 -12.31 -6.90
CA GLN A 135 22.67 -12.34 -7.66
C GLN A 135 23.84 -12.57 -6.70
N PHE A 136 24.80 -13.38 -7.15
CA PHE A 136 25.97 -13.85 -6.37
C PHE A 136 25.67 -14.84 -5.23
N LEU A 137 24.40 -15.21 -4.98
CA LEU A 137 24.05 -16.21 -3.97
C LEU A 137 24.02 -17.63 -4.54
N SER A 138 24.72 -18.53 -3.86
CA SER A 138 24.73 -19.98 -4.12
C SER A 138 24.83 -20.73 -2.79
N ASP A 139 24.79 -22.05 -2.81
CA ASP A 139 24.95 -22.85 -1.58
C ASP A 139 26.26 -22.56 -0.82
N LYS A 140 27.30 -22.10 -1.54
CA LYS A 140 28.59 -21.70 -0.94
C LYS A 140 28.56 -20.36 -0.22
N SER A 141 27.47 -19.62 -0.34
CA SER A 141 27.27 -18.36 0.38
C SER A 141 26.94 -18.62 1.86
N ILE A 142 26.43 -19.80 2.21
CA ILE A 142 26.27 -20.24 3.60
C ILE A 142 27.57 -20.90 4.03
N CYS A 143 28.11 -20.44 5.15
CA CYS A 143 29.38 -20.90 5.69
C CYS A 143 29.16 -21.44 7.09
N PHE A 144 29.66 -22.65 7.35
CA PHE A 144 29.60 -23.34 8.63
C PHE A 144 30.92 -23.24 9.40
N THR A 145 32.00 -22.81 8.74
CA THR A 145 33.31 -22.58 9.37
C THR A 145 33.91 -21.23 8.96
N ALA A 146 34.93 -20.79 9.72
CA ALA A 146 35.66 -19.56 9.43
C ALA A 146 36.37 -19.63 8.07
N GLU A 147 36.93 -20.78 7.71
CA GLU A 147 37.60 -20.99 6.43
C GLU A 147 36.62 -20.86 5.25
N GLU A 148 35.41 -21.42 5.39
CA GLU A 148 34.35 -21.27 4.37
C GLU A 148 33.92 -19.81 4.23
N ARG A 149 33.73 -19.10 5.35
CA ARG A 149 33.37 -17.68 5.37
C ARG A 149 34.43 -16.83 4.70
N ASP A 150 35.68 -17.00 5.06
CA ASP A 150 36.78 -16.20 4.52
C ASP A 150 36.97 -16.47 3.02
N ALA A 151 36.77 -17.72 2.57
CA ALA A 151 36.75 -18.08 1.16
C ALA A 151 35.56 -17.45 0.41
N ALA A 152 34.37 -17.41 1.02
CA ALA A 152 33.19 -16.78 0.45
C ALA A 152 33.35 -15.25 0.34
N ILE A 153 33.96 -14.59 1.34
CA ILE A 153 34.32 -13.17 1.31
C ILE A 153 35.26 -12.89 0.13
N ALA A 154 36.35 -13.66 0.01
CA ALA A 154 37.30 -13.48 -1.09
C ALA A 154 36.66 -13.75 -2.47
N ASN A 155 35.67 -14.64 -2.54
CA ASN A 155 34.96 -14.90 -3.78
C ASN A 155 34.03 -13.76 -4.18
N ILE A 156 33.19 -13.29 -3.26
CA ILE A 156 32.24 -12.21 -3.56
C ILE A 156 32.98 -10.88 -3.81
N ASP A 157 34.06 -10.62 -3.08
CA ASP A 157 34.91 -9.44 -3.28
C ASP A 157 35.44 -9.37 -4.72
N ARG A 158 35.84 -10.51 -5.30
CA ARG A 158 36.25 -10.61 -6.70
C ARG A 158 35.09 -10.39 -7.67
N GLN A 159 33.92 -10.94 -7.36
CA GLN A 159 32.72 -10.83 -8.20
C GLN A 159 32.18 -9.40 -8.28
N LEU A 160 32.36 -8.61 -7.21
CA LEU A 160 31.89 -7.22 -7.15
C LEU A 160 32.82 -6.21 -7.85
N GLN A 161 34.09 -6.56 -8.11
CA GLN A 161 35.07 -5.64 -8.72
C GLN A 161 34.59 -4.95 -10.01
N PRO A 162 33.95 -5.64 -10.99
CA PRO A 162 33.45 -4.96 -12.19
C PRO A 162 32.42 -3.87 -11.88
N GLY A 163 31.52 -4.12 -10.93
CA GLY A 163 30.52 -3.15 -10.49
C GLY A 163 31.15 -1.94 -9.78
N ARG A 164 32.14 -2.19 -8.92
CA ARG A 164 32.90 -1.12 -8.26
C ARG A 164 33.59 -0.20 -9.27
N LEU A 165 34.22 -0.77 -10.30
CA LEU A 165 34.84 0.01 -11.38
C LEU A 165 33.83 0.85 -12.15
N ARG A 166 32.62 0.33 -12.39
CA ARG A 166 31.53 1.13 -12.99
C ARG A 166 31.13 2.28 -12.08
N ALA A 167 30.93 2.03 -10.79
CA ALA A 167 30.56 3.07 -9.83
C ALA A 167 31.61 4.19 -9.70
N LEU A 168 32.90 3.92 -9.93
CA LEU A 168 33.93 4.98 -9.94
C LEU A 168 33.75 6.01 -11.07
N SER A 169 33.06 5.65 -12.15
CA SER A 169 32.74 6.57 -13.23
C SER A 169 31.52 7.46 -12.93
N TYR A 170 30.83 7.20 -11.81
CA TYR A 170 29.68 7.97 -11.37
C TYR A 170 30.08 9.38 -10.97
N THR A 171 29.34 10.37 -11.47
CA THR A 171 29.41 11.75 -11.00
C THR A 171 28.05 12.11 -10.40
N PRO A 172 27.96 12.36 -9.07
CA PRO A 172 26.70 12.69 -8.43
C PRO A 172 26.10 13.96 -9.02
N PHE A 173 24.77 13.98 -9.14
CA PHE A 173 24.04 15.17 -9.56
C PHE A 173 24.18 16.30 -8.50
N ASP A 174 24.12 15.91 -7.23
CA ASP A 174 24.40 16.79 -6.09
C ASP A 174 25.82 16.56 -5.57
N LYS A 175 26.72 17.50 -5.86
CA LYS A 175 28.13 17.45 -5.42
C LYS A 175 28.30 17.60 -3.90
N SER A 176 27.25 17.96 -3.17
CA SER A 176 27.27 18.05 -1.70
C SER A 176 27.04 16.72 -1.00
N LYS A 177 26.51 15.71 -1.72
CA LYS A 177 26.41 14.35 -1.21
C LYS A 177 27.76 13.65 -1.39
N PRO A 178 28.30 12.99 -0.35
CA PRO A 178 29.55 12.26 -0.49
C PRO A 178 29.39 11.19 -1.58
N LEU A 179 30.31 11.16 -2.53
CA LEU A 179 30.57 9.97 -3.33
C LEU A 179 30.79 8.82 -2.35
N THR A 180 30.21 7.64 -2.62
CA THR A 180 30.69 6.41 -1.99
C THR A 180 32.21 6.42 -2.20
N PRO A 181 33.02 6.38 -1.13
CA PRO A 181 34.47 6.41 -1.28
C PRO A 181 34.87 5.33 -2.30
N PRO A 182 35.85 5.58 -3.18
CA PRO A 182 36.45 4.50 -3.94
C PRO A 182 36.79 3.37 -2.97
N LEU A 183 36.13 2.22 -3.13
CA LEU A 183 36.41 1.07 -2.28
C LEU A 183 37.91 0.78 -2.41
N GLU A 184 38.63 0.83 -1.29
CA GLU A 184 40.05 0.51 -1.28
C GLU A 184 40.22 -0.87 -1.89
N MET A 185 41.05 -1.00 -2.94
CA MET A 185 41.29 -2.28 -3.63
C MET A 185 42.09 -3.30 -2.79
N LYS A 186 42.10 -3.12 -1.47
CA LYS A 186 42.67 -4.09 -0.54
C LYS A 186 41.73 -5.30 -0.45
N PRO A 187 42.27 -6.53 -0.35
CA PRO A 187 41.43 -7.71 -0.20
C PRO A 187 40.53 -7.59 1.02
N ALA A 188 39.24 -7.83 0.85
CA ALA A 188 38.28 -7.84 1.95
C ALA A 188 38.66 -8.92 2.99
N THR A 189 38.55 -8.56 4.27
CA THR A 189 38.66 -9.53 5.37
C THR A 189 37.44 -9.39 6.28
N VAL A 190 37.13 -10.41 7.08
CA VAL A 190 35.96 -10.38 7.97
C VAL A 190 35.95 -9.19 8.95
N TYR A 191 37.11 -8.64 9.31
CA TYR A 191 37.24 -7.50 10.22
C TYR A 191 37.50 -6.16 9.51
N ASP A 192 37.59 -6.16 8.18
CA ASP A 192 37.78 -4.99 7.33
C ASP A 192 37.01 -5.23 6.01
N LEU A 193 35.68 -5.24 6.12
CA LEU A 193 34.77 -5.50 5.01
C LEU A 193 34.45 -4.19 4.27
N PRO A 194 34.51 -4.19 2.93
CA PRO A 194 33.85 -3.20 2.08
C PRO A 194 32.36 -3.03 2.44
N ASP A 195 31.82 -1.81 2.24
CA ASP A 195 30.42 -1.48 2.55
C ASP A 195 29.39 -2.21 1.66
N ASP A 196 29.86 -2.79 0.55
CA ASP A 196 29.07 -3.57 -0.40
C ASP A 196 29.07 -5.08 -0.12
N ILE A 197 29.70 -5.54 0.97
CA ILE A 197 29.69 -6.95 1.44
C ILE A 197 29.10 -7.03 2.84
N ILE A 198 28.21 -8.00 3.07
CA ILE A 198 27.65 -8.31 4.38
C ILE A 198 27.99 -9.74 4.77
N VAL A 199 28.46 -9.90 6.01
CA VAL A 199 28.52 -11.17 6.73
C VAL A 199 27.57 -11.08 7.90
N GLN A 200 26.68 -12.05 8.03
CA GLN A 200 25.65 -12.08 9.07
C GLN A 200 25.23 -13.50 9.41
N GLU A 201 24.57 -13.70 10.54
CA GLU A 201 23.89 -14.96 10.87
C GLU A 201 23.00 -15.41 9.70
N PHE A 202 23.16 -16.66 9.28
CA PHE A 202 22.18 -17.29 8.40
C PHE A 202 20.99 -17.76 9.25
N ILE A 203 19.79 -17.40 8.83
CA ILE A 203 18.56 -17.79 9.51
C ILE A 203 18.04 -19.09 8.87
N PRO A 204 18.24 -20.28 9.49
CA PRO A 204 17.61 -21.50 9.00
C PRO A 204 16.11 -21.42 9.23
N GLY A 205 15.31 -21.94 8.30
CA GLY A 205 13.87 -21.88 8.45
C GLY A 205 13.08 -21.80 7.15
N VAL A 206 11.91 -21.17 7.25
CA VAL A 206 10.93 -21.03 6.18
C VAL A 206 10.83 -19.57 5.75
N ASP A 207 10.79 -19.34 4.44
CA ASP A 207 10.70 -18.01 3.82
C ASP A 207 9.25 -17.58 3.63
N TYR A 208 8.98 -16.37 4.10
CA TYR A 208 7.73 -15.65 3.91
C TYR A 208 8.01 -14.30 3.26
N SER A 209 7.02 -13.77 2.56
CA SER A 209 7.08 -12.46 1.93
C SER A 209 5.81 -11.67 2.26
N VAL A 210 5.92 -10.36 2.40
CA VAL A 210 4.79 -9.49 2.72
C VAL A 210 4.91 -8.19 1.95
N VAL A 211 3.98 -7.97 1.01
CA VAL A 211 3.85 -6.70 0.32
C VAL A 211 3.23 -5.65 1.24
N VAL A 212 3.84 -4.48 1.30
CA VAL A 212 3.39 -3.30 2.03
C VAL A 212 3.09 -2.19 1.03
N VAL A 213 1.93 -1.56 1.14
CA VAL A 213 1.49 -0.45 0.27
C VAL A 213 1.20 0.78 1.12
N GLU A 214 1.59 1.96 0.65
CA GLU A 214 1.30 3.24 1.32
C GLU A 214 -0.10 3.75 0.97
N PHE A 215 -0.95 3.87 1.98
CA PHE A 215 -2.26 4.52 1.93
C PHE A 215 -2.15 5.90 2.56
N GLY A 216 -1.96 6.94 1.74
CA GLY A 216 -1.43 8.23 2.21
C GLY A 216 -0.05 8.02 2.82
N GLU A 217 0.12 8.44 4.08
CA GLU A 217 1.34 8.21 4.87
C GLU A 217 1.33 6.89 5.64
N THR A 218 0.25 6.11 5.57
CA THR A 218 0.10 4.90 6.38
C THR A 218 0.52 3.66 5.59
N PRO A 219 1.60 2.96 5.98
CA PRO A 219 1.94 1.67 5.39
C PRO A 219 0.96 0.59 5.86
N ILE A 220 0.41 -0.16 4.90
CA ILE A 220 -0.51 -1.27 5.14
C ILE A 220 0.07 -2.53 4.51
N ALA A 221 0.29 -3.55 5.33
CA ALA A 221 0.67 -4.88 4.87
C ALA A 221 -0.53 -5.60 4.24
N LEU A 222 -0.31 -6.24 3.09
CA LEU A 222 -1.22 -7.19 2.47
C LEU A 222 -1.06 -8.58 3.11
N ASN A 223 -1.77 -9.59 2.60
CA ASN A 223 -1.63 -10.94 3.13
C ASN A 223 -0.20 -11.44 2.95
N PRO A 224 0.38 -12.10 3.96
CA PRO A 224 1.67 -12.76 3.81
C PRO A 224 1.60 -13.89 2.78
N THR A 225 2.71 -14.14 2.10
CA THR A 225 2.93 -15.36 1.32
C THR A 225 4.00 -16.24 1.95
N ILE A 226 3.93 -17.53 1.66
CA ILE A 226 4.98 -18.52 1.93
C ILE A 226 5.56 -19.01 0.61
N TYR A 227 6.89 -19.16 0.55
CA TYR A 227 7.57 -19.72 -0.61
C TYR A 227 7.47 -21.26 -0.64
N ASN A 228 6.99 -21.79 -1.75
CA ASN A 228 6.97 -23.20 -2.08
C ASN A 228 8.15 -23.51 -3.01
N TYR A 229 9.18 -24.12 -2.43
CA TYR A 229 10.40 -24.49 -3.15
C TYR A 229 10.15 -25.60 -4.18
N PRO A 230 10.96 -25.67 -5.26
CA PRO A 230 10.94 -26.78 -6.22
C PRO A 230 11.02 -28.14 -5.53
N SER A 231 10.36 -29.17 -6.09
CA SER A 231 10.36 -30.52 -5.49
C SER A 231 11.73 -31.21 -5.50
N SER A 232 12.68 -30.70 -6.30
CA SER A 232 14.08 -31.13 -6.27
C SER A 232 14.80 -30.73 -4.99
N GLU A 233 14.31 -29.69 -4.29
CA GLU A 233 14.84 -29.25 -3.02
C GLU A 233 14.35 -30.15 -1.88
N ASP A 234 15.26 -30.56 -0.99
CA ASP A 234 14.88 -31.33 0.20
C ASP A 234 14.01 -30.45 1.13
N ALA A 235 12.75 -30.84 1.28
CA ALA A 235 11.79 -30.16 2.15
C ALA A 235 12.20 -30.14 3.63
N ASN A 236 13.05 -31.07 4.07
CA ASN A 236 13.55 -31.12 5.43
C ASN A 236 14.85 -30.31 5.62
N ASN A 237 15.46 -29.82 4.54
CA ASN A 237 16.67 -29.02 4.62
C ASN A 237 16.33 -27.60 5.09
N LYS A 238 16.45 -27.36 6.40
CA LYS A 238 16.29 -26.04 7.01
C LYS A 238 17.31 -24.98 6.55
N TYR A 239 18.35 -25.38 5.81
CA TYR A 239 19.36 -24.47 5.26
C TYR A 239 19.11 -24.08 3.79
N ARG A 240 18.05 -24.59 3.15
CA ARG A 240 17.65 -24.10 1.83
C ARG A 240 17.28 -22.62 1.88
N PHE A 241 17.50 -21.90 0.79
CA PHE A 241 17.16 -20.49 0.66
C PHE A 241 17.04 -20.09 -0.81
N LEU A 242 16.50 -18.90 -1.08
CA LEU A 242 16.31 -18.39 -2.45
C LEU A 242 17.66 -18.00 -3.07
N THR A 243 18.41 -18.97 -3.58
CA THR A 243 19.54 -18.74 -4.49
C THR A 243 19.06 -18.17 -5.82
N PHE A 244 19.98 -17.68 -6.67
CA PHE A 244 19.60 -17.20 -8.01
C PHE A 244 18.87 -18.28 -8.82
N ASP A 245 19.42 -19.50 -8.83
CA ASP A 245 18.85 -20.62 -9.60
C ASP A 245 17.47 -21.04 -9.07
N ILE A 246 17.27 -21.05 -7.76
CA ILE A 246 15.97 -21.36 -7.16
C ILE A 246 14.96 -20.26 -7.46
N LYS A 247 15.36 -18.98 -7.36
CA LYS A 247 14.48 -17.82 -7.58
C LYS A 247 13.84 -17.82 -8.97
N PHE A 248 14.59 -18.29 -9.97
CA PHE A 248 14.11 -18.36 -11.36
C PHE A 248 13.76 -19.80 -11.80
N HIS A 249 13.63 -20.72 -10.85
CA HIS A 249 13.19 -22.07 -11.14
C HIS A 249 11.68 -22.07 -11.48
N PRO A 250 11.23 -22.74 -12.56
CA PRO A 250 9.82 -22.71 -13.00
C PRO A 250 8.83 -23.29 -11.99
N ASP A 251 9.30 -24.18 -11.10
CA ASP A 251 8.48 -24.78 -10.05
C ASP A 251 8.43 -23.94 -8.76
N LEU A 252 9.23 -22.88 -8.62
CA LEU A 252 9.10 -21.98 -7.49
C LEU A 252 7.72 -21.31 -7.55
N SER A 253 7.04 -21.25 -6.41
CA SER A 253 5.76 -20.54 -6.33
C SER A 253 5.53 -19.99 -4.94
N GLU A 254 4.53 -19.14 -4.82
CA GLU A 254 4.09 -18.58 -3.54
C GLU A 254 2.65 -18.99 -3.25
N SER A 255 2.29 -19.03 -1.97
CA SER A 255 0.91 -19.26 -1.54
C SER A 255 0.53 -18.28 -0.44
N LEU A 256 -0.69 -17.76 -0.51
CA LEU A 256 -1.22 -16.83 0.49
C LEU A 256 -1.45 -17.54 1.81
N ILE A 257 -1.08 -16.87 2.90
CA ILE A 257 -1.47 -17.23 4.25
C ILE A 257 -2.83 -16.59 4.52
N ASN A 258 -3.84 -17.41 4.78
CA ASN A 258 -5.14 -16.90 5.22
C ASN A 258 -5.12 -16.66 6.73
N ARG A 259 -5.63 -15.51 7.14
CA ARG A 259 -5.75 -15.16 8.56
C ARG A 259 -6.61 -16.14 9.35
N ASP A 260 -7.63 -16.73 8.72
CA ASP A 260 -8.54 -17.66 9.38
C ASP A 260 -7.87 -19.03 9.69
N ASP A 261 -6.79 -19.37 8.98
CA ASP A 261 -6.04 -20.61 9.19
C ASP A 261 -5.02 -20.47 10.35
N ASP A 262 -4.28 -19.37 10.39
CA ASP A 262 -3.35 -19.03 11.48
C ASP A 262 -3.29 -17.51 11.73
N PRO A 263 -4.19 -16.97 12.59
CA PRO A 263 -4.27 -15.54 12.82
C PRO A 263 -3.03 -14.98 13.54
N GLN A 264 -2.36 -15.80 14.36
CA GLN A 264 -1.18 -15.34 15.11
C GLN A 264 0.01 -15.16 14.17
N LEU A 265 0.26 -16.12 13.28
CA LEU A 265 1.29 -16.03 12.26
C LEU A 265 1.02 -14.85 11.32
N PHE A 266 -0.22 -14.75 10.81
CA PHE A 266 -0.65 -13.69 9.90
C PHE A 266 -0.41 -12.29 10.51
N ASP A 267 -0.94 -12.05 11.71
CA ASP A 267 -0.83 -10.74 12.38
C ASP A 267 0.63 -10.42 12.74
N THR A 268 1.44 -11.43 13.09
CA THR A 268 2.88 -11.26 13.38
C THR A 268 3.66 -10.84 12.13
N LEU A 269 3.44 -11.52 10.99
CA LEU A 269 4.13 -11.22 9.74
C LEU A 269 3.77 -9.82 9.22
N GLN A 270 2.49 -9.46 9.22
CA GLN A 270 2.05 -8.12 8.80
C GLN A 270 2.65 -7.01 9.67
N LYS A 271 2.65 -7.20 11.00
CA LYS A 271 3.23 -6.23 11.93
C LYS A 271 4.73 -6.03 11.65
N LEU A 272 5.49 -7.12 11.52
CA LEU A 272 6.92 -7.05 11.25
C LEU A 272 7.24 -6.42 9.90
N ALA A 273 6.41 -6.67 8.88
CA ALA A 273 6.56 -6.04 7.57
C ALA A 273 6.38 -4.52 7.64
N VAL A 274 5.33 -4.05 8.33
CA VAL A 274 5.12 -2.60 8.55
C VAL A 274 6.27 -1.98 9.35
N GLU A 275 6.72 -2.64 10.42
CA GLU A 275 7.86 -2.15 11.20
C GLU A 275 9.15 -2.07 10.36
N ALA A 276 9.45 -3.11 9.57
CA ALA A 276 10.60 -3.13 8.66
C ALA A 276 10.54 -2.00 7.62
N PHE A 277 9.38 -1.82 6.99
CA PHE A 277 9.14 -0.77 6.01
C PHE A 277 9.40 0.62 6.59
N GLN A 278 8.89 0.88 7.79
CA GLN A 278 9.09 2.16 8.50
C GLN A 278 10.53 2.35 9.00
N VAL A 279 11.16 1.29 9.51
CA VAL A 279 12.55 1.34 10.00
C VAL A 279 13.53 1.57 8.84
N ASN A 280 13.27 0.95 7.69
CA ASN A 280 14.06 1.14 6.47
C ASN A 280 13.76 2.48 5.78
N ASP A 281 12.81 3.29 6.28
CA ASP A 281 12.49 4.62 5.76
C ASP A 281 12.13 4.55 4.25
N MET A 282 11.14 3.70 3.97
CA MET A 282 10.59 3.46 2.63
C MET A 282 9.51 4.47 2.23
N ALA A 283 9.29 5.50 3.04
CA ALA A 283 8.22 6.46 2.86
C ALA A 283 8.32 7.17 1.51
N GLY A 284 7.18 7.34 0.83
CA GLY A 284 7.09 7.93 -0.51
C GLY A 284 7.51 7.02 -1.66
N GLY A 285 7.84 5.76 -1.38
CA GLY A 285 8.14 4.71 -2.35
C GLY A 285 6.91 4.02 -2.94
N SER A 286 5.71 4.38 -2.47
CA SER A 286 4.40 3.81 -2.83
C SER A 286 4.17 2.39 -2.28
N TRP A 287 5.17 1.52 -2.33
CA TRP A 287 5.09 0.15 -1.83
C TRP A 287 6.47 -0.45 -1.52
N GLY A 288 6.49 -1.72 -1.12
CA GLY A 288 7.68 -2.56 -1.03
C GLY A 288 7.31 -3.97 -0.61
N ASN A 289 8.26 -4.90 -0.73
CA ASN A 289 8.12 -6.25 -0.23
C ASN A 289 9.07 -6.46 0.95
N VAL A 290 8.64 -7.18 1.99
CA VAL A 290 9.45 -7.53 3.16
C VAL A 290 9.59 -9.04 3.25
N ASP A 291 10.83 -9.50 3.16
CA ASP A 291 11.14 -10.92 3.28
C ASP A 291 11.47 -11.26 4.74
N ILE A 292 10.80 -12.30 5.24
CA ILE A 292 10.85 -12.73 6.64
C ILE A 292 11.17 -14.22 6.68
N ARG A 293 12.12 -14.61 7.52
CA ARG A 293 12.39 -16.02 7.81
C ARG A 293 11.95 -16.40 9.22
N ILE A 294 11.23 -17.50 9.33
CA ILE A 294 10.85 -18.07 10.63
C ILE A 294 11.75 -19.25 10.97
N LYS A 295 12.47 -19.12 12.08
CA LYS A 295 13.35 -20.16 12.63
C LYS A 295 12.55 -21.42 13.05
N PRO A 296 13.19 -22.60 13.17
CA PRO A 296 12.54 -23.80 13.69
C PRO A 296 11.94 -23.67 15.10
N ASP A 297 12.41 -22.69 15.88
CA ASP A 297 11.86 -22.36 17.21
C ASP A 297 10.67 -21.39 17.16
N GLY A 298 10.18 -21.06 15.95
CA GLY A 298 9.04 -20.17 15.71
C GLY A 298 9.37 -18.68 15.70
N LYS A 299 10.64 -18.28 15.89
CA LYS A 299 11.00 -16.86 15.92
C LYS A 299 11.16 -16.27 14.51
N PRO A 300 10.42 -15.19 14.17
CA PRO A 300 10.58 -14.49 12.90
C PRO A 300 11.79 -13.55 12.91
N VAL A 301 12.44 -13.43 11.76
CA VAL A 301 13.57 -12.52 11.51
C VAL A 301 13.39 -11.88 10.15
N VAL A 302 13.37 -10.55 10.09
CA VAL A 302 13.31 -9.79 8.83
C VAL A 302 14.68 -9.85 8.17
N ILE A 303 14.72 -10.32 6.92
CA ILE A 303 15.97 -10.52 6.18
C ILE A 303 16.17 -9.46 5.11
N GLU A 304 15.13 -8.86 4.55
CA GLU A 304 15.24 -7.88 3.46
C GLU A 304 13.98 -7.02 3.34
N VAL A 305 14.16 -5.79 2.85
CA VAL A 305 13.09 -4.95 2.31
C VAL A 305 13.44 -4.66 0.85
N ASN A 306 12.65 -5.17 -0.08
CA ASN A 306 12.80 -4.94 -1.51
C ASN A 306 11.86 -3.81 -1.96
N PRO A 307 12.38 -2.71 -2.51
CA PRO A 307 11.56 -1.57 -2.93
C PRO A 307 10.78 -1.80 -4.24
N MET A 308 11.04 -2.91 -4.95
CA MET A 308 10.39 -3.25 -6.21
C MET A 308 9.88 -4.69 -6.19
N PRO A 309 8.69 -4.94 -5.60
CA PRO A 309 8.01 -6.22 -5.78
C PRO A 309 7.73 -6.49 -7.26
N SER A 310 7.73 -7.76 -7.65
CA SER A 310 7.24 -8.23 -8.94
C SER A 310 5.73 -8.03 -9.03
N VAL A 311 5.31 -7.12 -9.90
CA VAL A 311 3.92 -6.66 -10.02
C VAL A 311 3.65 -6.13 -11.42
N PHE A 312 2.41 -6.24 -11.87
CA PHE A 312 2.01 -5.91 -13.24
C PHE A 312 2.73 -6.76 -14.30
N LEU A 313 3.22 -7.94 -13.93
CA LEU A 313 3.77 -8.94 -14.83
C LEU A 313 2.65 -9.63 -15.63
N PRO A 314 2.96 -10.44 -16.66
CA PRO A 314 1.95 -11.23 -17.38
C PRO A 314 1.05 -12.07 -16.45
N PRO A 315 -0.29 -12.15 -16.68
CA PRO A 315 -1.23 -12.80 -15.76
C PRO A 315 -1.03 -14.31 -15.54
N ASP A 316 -0.27 -14.97 -16.42
CA ASP A 316 0.10 -16.38 -16.28
C ASP A 316 1.18 -16.62 -15.22
N LEU A 317 1.78 -15.56 -14.69
CA LEU A 317 2.74 -15.63 -13.59
C LEU A 317 2.02 -15.57 -12.24
N LYS A 318 2.36 -16.50 -11.34
CA LYS A 318 1.68 -16.71 -10.06
C LYS A 318 1.91 -15.59 -9.03
N GLU A 319 2.95 -14.76 -9.22
CA GLU A 319 3.34 -13.68 -8.29
C GLU A 319 2.27 -12.57 -8.17
N GLU A 320 1.38 -12.46 -9.17
CA GLU A 320 0.30 -11.47 -9.20
C GLU A 320 -0.85 -11.75 -8.21
N ALA A 321 -0.90 -12.97 -7.66
CA ALA A 321 -1.96 -13.40 -6.74
C ALA A 321 -2.03 -12.53 -5.47
N VAL A 322 -0.89 -12.03 -4.97
CA VAL A 322 -0.88 -11.16 -3.79
C VAL A 322 -1.73 -9.92 -4.00
N ILE A 323 -1.58 -9.25 -5.14
CA ILE A 323 -2.35 -8.03 -5.41
C ILE A 323 -3.80 -8.38 -5.72
N SER A 324 -4.05 -9.34 -6.60
CA SER A 324 -5.42 -9.66 -7.04
C SER A 324 -6.30 -10.24 -5.92
N ASP A 325 -5.69 -10.97 -4.98
CA ASP A 325 -6.43 -11.67 -3.93
C ASP A 325 -6.41 -10.97 -2.57
N SER A 326 -5.40 -10.15 -2.28
CA SER A 326 -5.22 -9.55 -0.95
C SER A 326 -5.54 -8.06 -0.88
N LEU A 327 -5.49 -7.35 -2.01
CA LEU A 327 -5.89 -5.95 -2.09
C LEU A 327 -7.29 -5.86 -2.70
N PRO A 328 -8.33 -5.46 -1.94
CA PRO A 328 -9.66 -5.27 -2.51
C PRO A 328 -9.61 -4.25 -3.67
N GLY A 329 -10.20 -4.59 -4.82
CA GLY A 329 -10.10 -3.80 -6.05
C GLY A 329 -8.82 -4.02 -6.89
N GLY A 330 -7.91 -4.89 -6.41
CA GLY A 330 -6.76 -5.41 -7.15
C GLY A 330 -5.81 -4.35 -7.72
N HIS A 331 -5.24 -4.64 -8.88
CA HIS A 331 -4.27 -3.78 -9.56
C HIS A 331 -4.78 -2.38 -9.91
N ARG A 332 -6.08 -2.26 -10.22
CA ARG A 332 -6.70 -0.95 -10.44
C ARG A 332 -6.69 -0.13 -9.17
N ALA A 333 -7.10 -0.73 -8.04
CA ALA A 333 -7.04 -0.06 -6.76
C ALA A 333 -5.60 0.29 -6.38
N LEU A 334 -4.63 -0.58 -6.67
CA LEU A 334 -3.22 -0.34 -6.40
C LEU A 334 -2.68 0.93 -7.05
N ILE A 335 -2.87 1.08 -8.37
CA ILE A 335 -2.46 2.30 -9.10
C ILE A 335 -3.15 3.53 -8.49
N ASN A 336 -4.46 3.44 -8.25
CA ASN A 336 -5.22 4.57 -7.74
C ASN A 336 -4.82 4.97 -6.31
N ILE A 337 -4.53 3.99 -5.44
CA ILE A 337 -4.01 4.20 -4.09
C ILE A 337 -2.67 4.92 -4.18
N MET A 338 -1.71 4.40 -4.95
CA MET A 338 -0.37 5.01 -5.04
C MET A 338 -0.45 6.45 -5.57
N MET A 339 -1.27 6.69 -6.58
CA MET A 339 -1.47 8.04 -7.12
C MET A 339 -2.20 8.96 -6.13
N ALA A 340 -3.22 8.47 -5.43
CA ALA A 340 -3.90 9.23 -4.38
C ALA A 340 -2.93 9.58 -3.24
N SER A 341 -2.16 8.62 -2.75
CA SER A 341 -1.13 8.82 -1.72
C SER A 341 -0.11 9.87 -2.14
N TYR A 342 0.39 9.81 -3.38
CA TYR A 342 1.28 10.85 -3.91
C TYR A 342 0.60 12.23 -3.94
N MET A 343 -0.62 12.30 -4.47
CA MET A 343 -1.35 13.56 -4.56
C MET A 343 -1.62 14.17 -3.19
N MET A 344 -1.95 13.35 -2.19
CA MET A 344 -2.20 13.78 -0.81
C MET A 344 -0.97 14.46 -0.16
N LEU A 345 0.23 14.06 -0.57
CA LEU A 345 1.50 14.61 -0.09
C LEU A 345 2.00 15.81 -0.91
N SER A 346 1.37 16.09 -2.04
CA SER A 346 1.72 17.23 -2.90
C SER A 346 1.33 18.55 -2.25
N GLU A 347 2.15 19.58 -2.41
CA GLU A 347 1.82 20.96 -2.00
C GLU A 347 0.56 21.51 -2.70
N THR A 348 0.21 20.94 -3.85
CA THR A 348 -0.97 21.32 -4.64
C THR A 348 -2.25 20.59 -4.21
N TYR A 349 -2.19 19.72 -3.21
CA TYR A 349 -3.35 19.03 -2.69
C TYR A 349 -4.34 20.02 -2.05
N ASP A 350 -5.63 19.85 -2.32
CA ASP A 350 -6.67 20.83 -1.97
C ASP A 350 -7.09 20.74 -0.49
N ASN A 351 -6.10 20.91 0.40
CA ASN A 351 -6.26 20.95 1.86
C ASN A 351 -7.25 22.04 2.28
N VAL A 352 -7.19 23.20 1.60
CA VAL A 352 -8.05 24.35 1.88
C VAL A 352 -9.52 24.02 1.68
N ARG A 353 -9.89 23.35 0.57
CA ARG A 353 -11.29 22.94 0.36
C ARG A 353 -11.79 22.01 1.44
N ARG A 354 -10.98 21.05 1.88
CA ARG A 354 -11.37 20.07 2.92
C ARG A 354 -11.63 20.75 4.26
N ASP A 355 -10.75 21.67 4.65
CA ASP A 355 -10.95 22.49 5.85
C ASP A 355 -12.24 23.33 5.78
N LEU A 356 -12.55 23.88 4.60
CA LEU A 356 -13.78 24.64 4.40
C LEU A 356 -15.03 23.76 4.44
N ILE A 357 -14.99 22.54 3.88
CA ILE A 357 -16.07 21.56 4.00
C ILE A 357 -16.35 21.23 5.47
N GLY A 358 -15.30 20.97 6.27
CA GLY A 358 -15.43 20.74 7.71
C GLY A 358 -16.08 21.92 8.45
N LYS A 359 -15.73 23.16 8.07
CA LYS A 359 -16.34 24.39 8.63
C LYS A 359 -17.81 24.54 8.25
N VAL A 360 -18.19 24.22 7.01
CA VAL A 360 -19.60 24.22 6.57
C VAL A 360 -20.41 23.25 7.41
N TYR A 361 -19.93 22.01 7.58
CA TYR A 361 -20.64 21.04 8.40
C TYR A 361 -20.64 21.36 9.89
N ASN A 362 -19.59 22.02 10.42
CA ASN A 362 -19.61 22.53 11.79
C ASN A 362 -20.76 23.52 12.03
N GLN A 363 -20.99 24.42 11.07
CA GLN A 363 -22.08 25.40 11.15
C GLN A 363 -23.45 24.73 10.98
N PHE A 364 -23.54 23.72 10.13
CA PHE A 364 -24.77 23.00 9.83
C PHE A 364 -25.17 21.97 10.89
N ALA A 365 -24.24 21.51 11.73
CA ALA A 365 -24.44 20.45 12.71
C ALA A 365 -25.71 20.58 13.59
N PRO A 366 -26.09 21.76 14.13
CA PRO A 366 -27.30 21.90 14.94
C PRO A 366 -28.61 21.64 14.18
N GLU A 367 -28.62 21.84 12.86
CA GLU A 367 -29.79 21.73 11.99
C GLU A 367 -29.82 20.40 11.21
N TYR A 368 -28.74 19.62 11.28
CA TYR A 368 -28.49 18.45 10.45
C TYR A 368 -29.64 17.44 10.49
N ASP A 369 -30.02 16.97 11.69
CA ASP A 369 -31.09 15.98 11.87
C ASP A 369 -32.42 16.46 11.29
N THR A 370 -32.77 17.72 11.57
CA THR A 370 -34.04 18.30 11.10
C THR A 370 -34.04 18.38 9.58
N SER A 371 -32.93 18.79 8.97
CA SER A 371 -32.78 18.90 7.52
C SER A 371 -32.83 17.53 6.84
N TYR A 372 -32.12 16.54 7.37
CA TYR A 372 -32.10 15.16 6.87
C TYR A 372 -33.51 14.53 6.85
N ILE A 373 -34.32 14.81 7.87
CA ILE A 373 -35.71 14.33 7.98
C ILE A 373 -36.65 15.09 7.03
N SER A 374 -36.45 16.40 6.86
CA SER A 374 -37.40 17.24 6.12
C SER A 374 -37.18 17.30 4.61
N HIS A 375 -35.99 16.98 4.12
CA HIS A 375 -35.62 17.15 2.71
C HIS A 375 -35.05 15.88 2.06
N GLY A 376 -35.07 14.72 2.74
CA GLY A 376 -34.51 13.49 2.21
C GLY A 376 -35.20 12.22 2.70
N THR A 377 -34.73 11.08 2.21
CA THR A 377 -35.28 9.73 2.50
C THR A 377 -34.25 8.82 3.18
N ALA A 378 -33.17 9.39 3.72
CA ALA A 378 -32.08 8.61 4.28
C ALA A 378 -32.55 7.69 5.43
N GLU A 379 -33.42 8.17 6.32
CA GLU A 379 -34.00 7.36 7.40
C GLU A 379 -34.83 6.20 6.85
N GLU A 380 -35.65 6.42 5.83
CA GLU A 380 -36.42 5.36 5.16
C GLU A 380 -35.48 4.34 4.49
N SER A 381 -34.40 4.81 3.87
CA SER A 381 -33.38 3.96 3.25
C SER A 381 -32.65 3.11 4.27
N TRP A 382 -32.25 3.68 5.40
CA TRP A 382 -31.67 2.94 6.52
C TRP A 382 -32.67 1.96 7.14
N ASP A 383 -33.95 2.33 7.25
CA ASP A 383 -34.99 1.43 7.74
C ASP A 383 -35.19 0.22 6.84
N ARG A 384 -35.18 0.42 5.53
CA ARG A 384 -35.18 -0.67 4.54
C ARG A 384 -33.94 -1.55 4.68
N LEU A 385 -32.75 -0.97 4.80
CA LEU A 385 -31.51 -1.73 5.02
C LEU A 385 -31.56 -2.57 6.30
N LEU A 386 -31.96 -1.97 7.43
CA LEU A 386 -32.05 -2.62 8.73
C LEU A 386 -33.17 -3.67 8.83
N SER A 387 -34.13 -3.66 7.89
CA SER A 387 -35.15 -4.72 7.78
C SER A 387 -34.69 -5.89 6.92
N LYS A 388 -33.78 -5.66 5.97
CA LYS A 388 -33.20 -6.69 5.08
C LYS A 388 -31.96 -7.35 5.65
N PHE A 389 -31.11 -6.60 6.35
CA PHE A 389 -29.77 -7.03 6.76
C PHE A 389 -29.53 -6.88 8.26
N ASN A 390 -28.57 -7.66 8.77
CA ASN A 390 -28.14 -7.59 10.16
C ASN A 390 -26.96 -6.62 10.32
N PHE A 391 -27.05 -5.73 11.31
CA PHE A 391 -26.00 -4.78 11.69
C PHE A 391 -25.58 -4.94 13.17
N ASP A 392 -25.89 -6.09 13.79
CA ASP A 392 -25.48 -6.39 15.16
C ASP A 392 -23.96 -6.63 15.27
N GLY A 393 -23.35 -6.00 16.28
CA GLY A 393 -21.94 -6.15 16.59
C GLY A 393 -21.24 -4.79 16.70
N SER A 394 -20.10 -4.68 16.03
CA SER A 394 -19.31 -3.46 15.92
C SER A 394 -19.52 -2.76 14.58
N LEU A 395 -19.70 -1.43 14.63
CA LEU A 395 -19.92 -0.57 13.46
C LEU A 395 -18.84 0.51 13.37
N LEU A 396 -18.26 0.66 12.19
CA LEU A 396 -17.58 1.89 11.78
C LEU A 396 -18.50 2.67 10.84
N ASP A 397 -18.88 3.86 11.25
CA ASP A 397 -19.78 4.76 10.53
C ASP A 397 -18.99 5.95 9.97
N ILE A 398 -18.77 5.94 8.67
CA ILE A 398 -17.98 6.93 7.95
C ILE A 398 -18.91 8.02 7.45
N ALA A 399 -18.53 9.28 7.70
CA ALA A 399 -19.39 10.45 7.60
C ALA A 399 -20.62 10.29 8.51
N CYS A 400 -20.37 9.95 9.78
CA CYS A 400 -21.42 9.59 10.73
C CYS A 400 -22.40 10.74 11.04
N GLY A 401 -22.06 11.99 10.69
CA GLY A 401 -22.83 13.17 11.01
C GLY A 401 -23.03 13.27 12.52
N THR A 402 -24.26 13.54 12.94
CA THR A 402 -24.64 13.57 14.36
C THR A 402 -24.87 12.18 14.97
N GLY A 403 -24.64 11.09 14.23
CA GLY A 403 -24.82 9.71 14.70
C GLY A 403 -26.24 9.13 14.52
N LEU A 404 -26.99 9.60 13.51
CA LEU A 404 -28.37 9.16 13.24
C LEU A 404 -28.48 7.64 13.03
N PHE A 405 -27.63 7.07 12.18
CA PHE A 405 -27.69 5.64 11.85
C PHE A 405 -27.44 4.75 13.08
N GLY A 406 -26.44 5.10 13.89
CA GLY A 406 -26.16 4.39 15.15
C GLY A 406 -27.30 4.50 16.17
N ARG A 407 -28.04 5.63 16.21
CA ARG A 407 -29.26 5.75 17.04
C ARG A 407 -30.34 4.79 16.56
N LEU A 408 -30.58 4.71 15.24
CA LEU A 408 -31.59 3.82 14.66
C LEU A 408 -31.32 2.34 14.97
N ILE A 409 -30.06 1.90 14.86
CA ILE A 409 -29.65 0.53 15.24
C ILE A 409 -30.01 0.25 16.70
N ARG A 410 -29.62 1.14 17.63
CA ARG A 410 -29.89 0.98 19.06
C ARG A 410 -31.38 0.92 19.37
N THR A 411 -32.18 1.80 18.76
CA THR A 411 -33.64 1.80 18.93
C THR A 411 -34.25 0.47 18.46
N LYS A 412 -33.82 -0.06 17.30
CA LYS A 412 -34.31 -1.35 16.80
C LYS A 412 -33.85 -2.54 17.64
N GLN A 413 -32.64 -2.49 18.21
CA GLN A 413 -32.19 -3.51 19.13
C GLN A 413 -33.02 -3.50 20.43
N GLN A 414 -33.30 -2.31 20.99
CA GLN A 414 -34.14 -2.19 22.17
C GLN A 414 -35.55 -2.74 21.96
N THR A 415 -36.17 -2.51 20.79
CA THR A 415 -37.50 -3.05 20.48
C THR A 415 -37.50 -4.57 20.28
N ARG A 416 -36.41 -5.16 19.76
CA ARG A 416 -36.24 -6.62 19.63
C ARG A 416 -36.05 -7.32 20.99
N TYR A 417 -35.41 -6.69 21.97
CA TYR A 417 -35.03 -7.29 23.26
C TYR A 417 -35.99 -7.01 24.43
N ASN A 418 -37.29 -6.82 24.18
CA ASN A 418 -38.33 -6.64 25.21
C ASN A 418 -38.64 -7.91 26.05
N GLY A 419 -37.61 -8.60 26.56
CA GLY A 419 -37.70 -9.77 27.42
C GLY A 419 -36.39 -10.13 28.14
N SER A 420 -36.20 -9.60 29.35
CA SER A 420 -35.56 -10.29 30.50
C SER A 420 -34.26 -11.10 30.31
N SER A 421 -33.34 -10.71 29.41
CA SER A 421 -31.98 -11.26 29.39
C SER A 421 -30.95 -10.16 29.64
N PRO A 422 -30.15 -10.20 30.73
CA PRO A 422 -29.18 -9.14 31.08
C PRO A 422 -27.92 -9.10 30.20
N SER A 423 -27.89 -9.82 29.07
CA SER A 423 -26.70 -10.01 28.25
C SER A 423 -26.84 -9.52 26.81
N SER A 424 -27.74 -8.56 26.52
CA SER A 424 -27.73 -7.90 25.21
C SER A 424 -26.43 -7.11 25.08
N GLN A 425 -25.47 -7.68 24.36
CA GLN A 425 -24.14 -7.10 24.15
C GLN A 425 -24.33 -5.71 23.53
N LYS A 426 -23.94 -4.65 24.25
CA LYS A 426 -24.00 -3.27 23.76
C LYS A 426 -23.26 -3.20 22.43
N SER A 427 -23.95 -2.85 21.34
CA SER A 427 -23.28 -2.62 20.05
C SER A 427 -22.30 -1.47 20.16
N ARG A 428 -21.10 -1.70 19.63
CA ARG A 428 -19.99 -0.75 19.67
C ARG A 428 -20.01 0.08 18.39
N HIS A 429 -20.21 1.38 18.50
CA HIS A 429 -20.28 2.27 17.34
C HIS A 429 -19.13 3.28 17.38
N VAL A 430 -18.33 3.29 16.31
CA VAL A 430 -17.24 4.25 16.11
C VAL A 430 -17.54 5.06 14.86
N GLY A 431 -17.35 6.38 14.93
CA GLY A 431 -17.57 7.29 13.81
C GLY A 431 -16.28 7.80 13.19
N ILE A 432 -16.36 8.23 11.93
CA ILE A 432 -15.41 9.14 11.29
C ILE A 432 -16.22 10.31 10.75
N ASP A 433 -15.82 11.54 11.07
CA ASP A 433 -16.41 12.73 10.45
C ASP A 433 -15.38 13.83 10.26
N ILE A 434 -15.49 14.60 9.18
CA ILE A 434 -14.62 15.76 8.94
C ILE A 434 -14.98 16.94 9.86
N SER A 435 -16.23 16.99 10.33
CA SER A 435 -16.73 18.03 11.23
C SER A 435 -16.56 17.64 12.70
N SER A 436 -15.89 18.51 13.45
CA SER A 436 -15.73 18.36 14.89
C SER A 436 -17.06 18.46 15.64
N GLU A 437 -17.99 19.32 15.19
CA GLU A 437 -19.31 19.46 15.83
C GLU A 437 -20.23 18.28 15.55
N MET A 438 -20.22 17.75 14.32
CA MET A 438 -20.92 16.50 13.99
C MET A 438 -20.42 15.37 14.91
N GLY A 439 -19.10 15.18 14.97
CA GLY A 439 -18.51 14.15 15.82
C GLY A 439 -18.77 14.34 17.32
N ARG A 440 -18.84 15.58 17.81
CA ARG A 440 -19.26 15.87 19.20
C ARG A 440 -20.70 15.40 19.45
N LEU A 441 -21.63 15.77 18.57
CA LEU A 441 -23.04 15.38 18.66
C LEU A 441 -23.22 13.86 18.52
N ALA A 442 -22.44 13.20 17.65
CA ALA A 442 -22.42 11.74 17.53
C ALA A 442 -22.00 11.06 18.84
N LYS A 443 -20.95 11.56 19.51
CA LYS A 443 -20.54 11.06 20.84
C LYS A 443 -21.64 11.25 21.88
N GLU A 444 -22.25 12.43 21.94
CA GLU A 444 -23.38 12.72 22.84
C GLU A 444 -24.58 11.80 22.57
N SER A 445 -24.76 11.36 21.31
CA SER A 445 -25.81 10.43 20.92
C SER A 445 -25.52 8.96 21.27
N GLY A 446 -24.34 8.65 21.81
CA GLY A 446 -23.95 7.33 22.30
C GLY A 446 -22.95 6.57 21.42
N TYR A 447 -22.18 7.25 20.55
CA TYR A 447 -21.02 6.63 19.89
C TYR A 447 -19.86 6.49 20.88
N ASP A 448 -19.15 5.37 20.85
CA ASP A 448 -18.07 5.09 21.78
C ASP A 448 -16.81 5.92 21.46
N HIS A 449 -16.58 6.20 20.18
CA HIS A 449 -15.52 7.08 19.70
C HIS A 449 -15.90 7.71 18.37
N VAL A 450 -15.34 8.87 18.06
CA VAL A 450 -15.42 9.49 16.72
C VAL A 450 -14.07 10.10 16.41
N PHE A 451 -13.48 9.66 15.30
CA PHE A 451 -12.29 10.24 14.71
C PHE A 451 -12.67 11.48 13.92
N ILE A 452 -11.90 12.57 14.08
CA ILE A 452 -12.15 13.82 13.37
C ILE A 452 -11.09 14.00 12.28
N GLY A 453 -11.53 14.15 11.04
CA GLY A 453 -10.66 14.41 9.90
C GLY A 453 -11.20 13.85 8.59
N PRO A 454 -10.50 14.13 7.47
CA PRO A 454 -10.86 13.60 6.16
C PRO A 454 -10.68 12.07 6.13
N VAL A 455 -11.68 11.36 5.60
CA VAL A 455 -11.73 9.89 5.62
C VAL A 455 -10.51 9.23 4.98
N GLN A 456 -9.99 9.80 3.89
CA GLN A 456 -8.84 9.24 3.17
C GLN A 456 -7.53 9.31 3.96
N GLU A 457 -7.45 10.15 5.00
CA GLU A 457 -6.30 10.21 5.92
C GLU A 457 -6.57 9.43 7.20
N VAL A 458 -7.79 9.52 7.73
CA VAL A 458 -8.14 8.89 9.01
C VAL A 458 -8.29 7.37 8.86
N LEU A 459 -9.03 6.90 7.86
CA LEU A 459 -9.37 5.49 7.71
C LEU A 459 -8.15 4.57 7.59
N PRO A 460 -7.07 4.92 6.86
CA PRO A 460 -5.84 4.13 6.84
C PRO A 460 -5.21 3.90 8.22
N THR A 461 -5.29 4.87 9.12
CA THR A 461 -4.68 4.78 10.47
C THR A 461 -5.40 3.81 11.41
N ILE A 462 -6.61 3.39 11.06
CA ILE A 462 -7.40 2.47 11.86
C ILE A 462 -6.88 1.04 11.67
N THR A 463 -6.52 0.41 12.80
CA THR A 463 -5.95 -0.96 12.84
C THR A 463 -6.94 -2.00 13.33
N GLU A 464 -8.00 -1.60 14.02
CA GLU A 464 -9.04 -2.50 14.48
C GLU A 464 -10.08 -2.81 13.39
N SER A 465 -10.56 -4.04 13.36
CA SER A 465 -11.60 -4.49 12.42
C SER A 465 -13.00 -4.39 13.03
N PHE A 466 -14.00 -4.08 12.20
CA PHE A 466 -15.40 -3.91 12.56
C PHE A 466 -16.26 -4.97 11.89
N ASP A 467 -17.38 -5.36 12.51
CA ASP A 467 -18.33 -6.28 11.87
C ASP A 467 -18.94 -5.63 10.62
N HIS A 468 -19.34 -4.36 10.76
CA HIS A 468 -20.01 -3.61 9.71
C HIS A 468 -19.29 -2.28 9.47
N ILE A 469 -19.19 -1.88 8.21
CA ILE A 469 -18.81 -0.53 7.81
C ILE A 469 -19.97 0.10 7.06
N MET A 470 -20.38 1.28 7.49
CA MET A 470 -21.34 2.14 6.82
C MET A 470 -20.60 3.36 6.28
N TYR A 471 -20.77 3.67 5.01
CA TYR A 471 -20.32 4.94 4.43
C TYR A 471 -21.46 5.54 3.63
N PHE A 472 -22.33 6.26 4.32
CA PHE A 472 -23.53 6.82 3.73
C PHE A 472 -23.36 8.30 3.47
N SER A 473 -23.45 8.72 2.21
CA SER A 473 -23.23 10.09 1.80
C SER A 473 -21.77 10.55 2.06
N ALA A 474 -21.33 11.64 1.44
CA ALA A 474 -19.95 12.20 1.48
C ALA A 474 -18.86 11.53 0.63
N ILE A 475 -19.04 10.32 0.07
CA ILE A 475 -18.07 9.74 -0.90
C ILE A 475 -17.87 10.65 -2.12
N HIS A 476 -18.88 11.45 -2.44
CA HIS A 476 -18.86 12.45 -3.53
C HIS A 476 -17.88 13.61 -3.30
N PHE A 477 -17.28 13.76 -2.12
CA PHE A 477 -16.20 14.73 -1.89
C PHE A 477 -14.81 14.19 -2.22
N LEU A 478 -14.67 12.88 -2.36
CA LEU A 478 -13.40 12.25 -2.73
C LEU A 478 -13.12 12.41 -4.22
N SER A 479 -11.84 12.43 -4.59
CA SER A 479 -11.43 12.21 -5.98
C SER A 479 -11.65 10.75 -6.40
N PRO A 480 -11.76 10.45 -7.71
CA PRO A 480 -11.85 9.07 -8.20
C PRO A 480 -10.72 8.14 -7.72
N LEU A 481 -9.50 8.68 -7.55
CA LEU A 481 -8.35 7.92 -7.06
C LEU A 481 -8.53 7.56 -5.56
N GLU A 482 -8.96 8.52 -4.75
CA GLU A 482 -9.21 8.35 -3.31
C GLU A 482 -10.35 7.37 -3.01
N VAL A 483 -11.35 7.25 -3.90
CA VAL A 483 -12.41 6.24 -3.75
C VAL A 483 -11.81 4.84 -3.67
N SER A 484 -10.82 4.52 -4.51
CA SER A 484 -10.19 3.19 -4.48
C SER A 484 -9.44 2.95 -3.17
N LEU A 485 -8.77 3.98 -2.63
CA LEU A 485 -8.08 3.93 -1.34
C LEU A 485 -9.06 3.66 -0.19
N VAL A 486 -10.13 4.44 -0.12
CA VAL A 486 -11.13 4.33 0.95
C VAL A 486 -11.89 3.01 0.87
N LEU A 487 -12.34 2.60 -0.32
CA LEU A 487 -13.05 1.32 -0.48
C LEU A 487 -12.14 0.14 -0.16
N SER A 488 -10.89 0.14 -0.63
CA SER A 488 -9.93 -0.91 -0.31
C SER A 488 -9.80 -1.08 1.20
N ARG A 489 -9.71 0.05 1.91
CA ARG A 489 -9.56 0.01 3.36
C ARG A 489 -10.85 -0.40 4.09
N CYS A 490 -12.02 0.00 3.60
CA CYS A 490 -13.30 -0.49 4.12
C CYS A 490 -13.37 -2.04 4.05
N PHE A 491 -13.06 -2.63 2.91
CA PHE A 491 -13.12 -4.09 2.75
C PHE A 491 -12.08 -4.84 3.59
N GLN A 492 -10.91 -4.25 3.84
CA GLN A 492 -9.91 -4.84 4.74
C GLN A 492 -10.31 -4.77 6.23
N LEU A 493 -11.05 -3.74 6.64
CA LEU A 493 -11.46 -3.54 8.02
C LEU A 493 -12.79 -4.21 8.38
N ALA A 494 -13.64 -4.50 7.39
CA ALA A 494 -14.95 -5.11 7.59
C ALA A 494 -14.88 -6.64 7.72
N LYS A 495 -15.53 -7.21 8.74
CA LYS A 495 -15.62 -8.66 8.95
C LYS A 495 -16.87 -9.28 8.33
N ARG A 496 -17.95 -8.50 8.17
CA ARG A 496 -19.26 -9.02 7.71
C ARG A 496 -19.84 -8.23 6.56
N SER A 497 -19.96 -6.90 6.66
CA SER A 497 -20.57 -6.10 5.61
C SER A 497 -19.93 -4.74 5.37
N VAL A 498 -19.97 -4.28 4.12
CA VAL A 498 -19.70 -2.89 3.74
C VAL A 498 -20.95 -2.34 3.07
N THR A 499 -21.45 -1.20 3.53
CA THR A 499 -22.64 -0.53 2.96
C THR A 499 -22.27 0.88 2.53
N LEU A 500 -22.59 1.23 1.30
CA LEU A 500 -22.31 2.53 0.71
C LEU A 500 -23.63 3.21 0.30
N GLY A 501 -23.76 4.50 0.59
CA GLY A 501 -24.76 5.37 0.00
C GLY A 501 -24.07 6.40 -0.89
N VAL A 502 -24.24 6.28 -2.21
CA VAL A 502 -23.55 7.11 -3.19
C VAL A 502 -24.53 8.07 -3.86
N ASP A 503 -24.37 9.37 -3.58
CA ASP A 503 -25.20 10.39 -4.18
C ASP A 503 -24.84 10.63 -5.66
N GLU A 504 -25.86 10.62 -6.50
CA GLU A 504 -25.77 10.86 -7.93
C GLU A 504 -25.87 12.35 -8.21
N ILE A 505 -24.76 13.05 -7.97
CA ILE A 505 -24.69 14.49 -8.10
C ILE A 505 -24.78 14.89 -9.59
N PRO A 506 -25.82 15.63 -10.01
CA PRO A 506 -25.93 16.13 -11.37
C PRO A 506 -25.04 17.37 -11.58
N GLU A 507 -24.65 17.65 -12.83
CA GLU A 507 -23.80 18.79 -13.15
C GLU A 507 -24.46 20.14 -12.76
N THR A 508 -25.79 20.24 -12.93
CA THR A 508 -26.58 21.42 -12.53
C THR A 508 -26.47 21.75 -11.04
N TYR A 509 -26.31 20.74 -10.18
CA TYR A 509 -26.05 20.95 -8.75
C TYR A 509 -24.72 21.70 -8.56
N ASN A 510 -23.64 21.22 -9.18
CA ASN A 510 -22.32 21.82 -9.07
C ASN A 510 -22.26 23.24 -9.66
N GLU A 511 -22.96 23.49 -10.77
CA GLU A 511 -23.09 24.83 -11.33
C GLU A 511 -23.77 25.82 -10.39
N ALA A 512 -24.78 25.36 -9.63
CA ALA A 512 -25.46 26.17 -8.64
C ALA A 512 -24.58 26.39 -7.39
N ILE A 513 -23.90 25.35 -6.89
CA ILE A 513 -22.98 25.46 -5.75
C ILE A 513 -21.88 26.48 -6.02
N LYS A 514 -21.26 26.46 -7.21
CA LYS A 514 -20.20 27.42 -7.59
C LYS A 514 -20.65 28.89 -7.50
N LYS A 515 -21.95 29.18 -7.53
CA LYS A 515 -22.53 30.54 -7.46
C LYS A 515 -22.84 30.99 -6.02
N LEU A 516 -22.78 30.09 -5.04
CA LEU A 516 -23.01 30.43 -3.63
C LEU A 516 -21.85 31.27 -3.08
N PRO A 517 -22.06 32.03 -1.99
CA PRO A 517 -20.95 32.70 -1.31
C PRO A 517 -20.04 31.68 -0.58
N PRO A 518 -18.74 31.94 -0.45
CA PRO A 518 -17.87 31.17 0.44
C PRO A 518 -18.39 31.15 1.89
N PRO A 519 -18.25 30.03 2.62
CA PRO A 519 -17.54 28.81 2.23
C PRO A 519 -18.38 27.81 1.39
N ASN A 520 -19.67 28.08 1.15
CA ASN A 520 -20.56 27.10 0.52
C ASN A 520 -20.21 26.78 -0.94
N ASN A 521 -19.49 27.66 -1.64
CA ASN A 521 -19.06 27.45 -3.02
C ASN A 521 -18.05 26.32 -3.21
N VAL A 522 -17.44 25.81 -2.14
CA VAL A 522 -16.49 24.69 -2.19
C VAL A 522 -17.13 23.31 -2.06
N MET A 523 -18.45 23.27 -1.83
CA MET A 523 -19.25 22.06 -1.64
C MET A 523 -19.56 21.32 -2.97
N THR A 524 -18.79 21.59 -4.02
CA THR A 524 -18.87 20.85 -5.28
C THR A 524 -18.59 19.38 -5.01
N SER A 525 -19.18 18.51 -5.81
CA SER A 525 -19.24 17.08 -5.54
C SER A 525 -19.13 16.27 -6.84
N ILE A 526 -18.72 15.02 -6.73
CA ILE A 526 -18.47 14.11 -7.86
C ILE A 526 -19.45 12.95 -7.76
N ASN A 527 -20.10 12.59 -8.86
CA ASN A 527 -20.88 11.37 -8.92
C ASN A 527 -19.95 10.16 -9.00
N GLN A 528 -19.89 9.37 -7.93
CA GLN A 528 -18.96 8.25 -7.78
C GLN A 528 -19.59 6.88 -8.08
N VAL A 529 -20.83 6.82 -8.58
CA VAL A 529 -21.51 5.54 -8.81
C VAL A 529 -20.72 4.65 -9.78
N GLN A 530 -20.20 5.22 -10.87
CA GLN A 530 -19.40 4.46 -11.82
C GLN A 530 -18.06 4.00 -11.21
N GLU A 531 -17.42 4.83 -10.39
CA GLU A 531 -16.16 4.46 -9.72
C GLU A 531 -16.35 3.30 -8.73
N VAL A 532 -17.48 3.25 -8.02
CA VAL A 532 -17.84 2.10 -7.15
C VAL A 532 -18.10 0.83 -7.97
N ARG A 533 -18.78 0.95 -9.13
CA ARG A 533 -19.00 -0.18 -10.04
C ARG A 533 -17.69 -0.71 -10.64
N ASP A 534 -16.81 0.20 -11.06
CA ASP A 534 -15.51 -0.12 -11.65
C ASP A 534 -14.53 -0.70 -10.61
N PHE A 535 -14.67 -0.33 -9.33
CA PHE A 535 -13.95 -0.98 -8.23
C PHE A 535 -14.34 -2.46 -8.11
N GLY A 536 -15.59 -2.80 -8.41
CA GLY A 536 -16.09 -4.17 -8.46
C GLY A 536 -16.34 -4.80 -7.10
N VAL A 537 -16.50 -6.13 -7.09
CA VAL A 537 -16.72 -6.92 -5.88
C VAL A 537 -15.41 -7.61 -5.51
N PRO A 538 -14.80 -7.31 -4.35
CA PRO A 538 -13.57 -7.96 -3.93
C PRO A 538 -13.73 -9.48 -3.72
N ARG A 539 -12.62 -10.22 -3.81
CA ARG A 539 -12.61 -11.66 -3.52
C ARG A 539 -13.11 -11.94 -2.09
N GLY A 540 -13.95 -12.96 -1.94
CA GLY A 540 -14.55 -13.31 -0.65
C GLY A 540 -15.73 -12.42 -0.25
N TRP A 541 -16.25 -11.60 -1.18
CA TRP A 541 -17.43 -10.77 -0.99
C TRP A 541 -18.47 -11.03 -2.09
N LYS A 542 -19.73 -10.71 -1.79
CA LYS A 542 -20.83 -10.64 -2.75
C LYS A 542 -21.53 -9.28 -2.66
N LEU A 543 -22.01 -8.77 -3.79
CA LEU A 543 -22.93 -7.64 -3.82
C LEU A 543 -24.35 -8.16 -3.54
N ALA A 544 -24.85 -7.92 -2.34
CA ALA A 544 -26.16 -8.38 -1.88
C ALA A 544 -27.30 -7.40 -2.21
N LEU A 545 -26.98 -6.12 -2.41
CA LEU A 545 -27.94 -5.10 -2.86
C LEU A 545 -27.24 -4.05 -3.73
N GLU A 546 -27.85 -3.72 -4.87
CA GLU A 546 -27.66 -2.45 -5.58
C GLU A 546 -29.04 -1.88 -5.89
N GLU A 547 -29.37 -0.72 -5.32
CA GLU A 547 -30.69 -0.11 -5.46
C GLU A 547 -30.56 1.42 -5.53
N GLN A 548 -31.13 2.03 -6.57
CA GLN A 548 -31.23 3.47 -6.68
C GLN A 548 -32.55 3.94 -6.06
N THR A 549 -32.47 4.96 -5.21
CA THR A 549 -33.64 5.59 -4.60
C THR A 549 -33.53 7.10 -4.68
N PHE A 550 -34.66 7.81 -4.61
CA PHE A 550 -34.62 9.25 -4.37
C PHE A 550 -33.89 9.50 -3.05
N GLY A 551 -32.88 10.36 -3.04
CA GLY A 551 -32.03 10.62 -1.87
C GLY A 551 -32.50 11.85 -1.12
N TRP A 552 -32.38 13.02 -1.74
CA TRP A 552 -32.73 14.30 -1.14
C TRP A 552 -32.97 15.40 -2.17
N HIS A 553 -33.72 16.42 -1.75
CA HIS A 553 -33.90 17.67 -2.48
C HIS A 553 -32.98 18.74 -1.89
N SER A 554 -32.10 19.33 -2.71
CA SER A 554 -31.18 20.35 -2.25
C SER A 554 -31.91 21.66 -1.92
N PRO A 555 -31.95 22.11 -0.65
CA PRO A 555 -32.62 23.36 -0.31
C PRO A 555 -31.90 24.59 -0.89
N ASN A 556 -30.60 24.47 -1.15
CA ASN A 556 -29.77 25.58 -1.63
C ASN A 556 -29.76 25.70 -3.16
N THR A 557 -29.97 24.60 -3.88
CA THR A 557 -29.88 24.58 -5.35
C THR A 557 -31.18 24.20 -6.05
N ASN A 558 -32.19 23.74 -5.29
CA ASN A 558 -33.48 23.28 -5.81
C ASN A 558 -33.33 22.15 -6.84
N VAL A 559 -32.38 21.25 -6.59
CA VAL A 559 -32.06 20.10 -7.45
C VAL A 559 -32.32 18.82 -6.66
N ASP A 560 -33.01 17.88 -7.30
CA ASP A 560 -33.21 16.53 -6.80
C ASP A 560 -31.95 15.68 -7.00
N VAL A 561 -31.57 14.94 -5.96
CA VAL A 561 -30.42 14.04 -5.95
C VAL A 561 -30.90 12.64 -5.60
N ASN A 562 -30.60 11.68 -6.47
CA ASN A 562 -30.79 10.27 -6.17
C ASN A 562 -29.58 9.72 -5.41
N THR A 563 -29.79 8.66 -4.64
CA THR A 563 -28.73 7.92 -3.96
C THR A 563 -28.78 6.47 -4.44
N THR A 564 -27.65 5.94 -4.92
CA THR A 564 -27.49 4.50 -5.16
C THR A 564 -26.89 3.84 -3.93
N LEU A 565 -27.59 2.85 -3.39
CA LEU A 565 -27.17 2.03 -2.26
C LEU A 565 -26.45 0.79 -2.76
N PHE A 566 -25.27 0.52 -2.21
CA PHE A 566 -24.55 -0.74 -2.39
C PHE A 566 -24.42 -1.44 -1.03
N HIS A 567 -24.78 -2.71 -0.94
CA HIS A 567 -24.54 -3.53 0.25
C HIS A 567 -23.76 -4.78 -0.14
N PHE A 568 -22.59 -4.95 0.47
CA PHE A 568 -21.71 -6.10 0.28
C PHE A 568 -21.68 -6.93 1.54
N GLU A 569 -21.72 -8.26 1.39
CA GLU A 569 -21.57 -9.22 2.48
C GLU A 569 -20.34 -10.11 2.21
N ARG A 570 -19.60 -10.44 3.26
CA ARG A 570 -18.51 -11.42 3.20
C ARG A 570 -19.10 -12.84 2.98
N ILE A 571 -18.46 -13.64 2.13
CA ILE A 571 -18.88 -15.01 1.76
C ILE A 571 -18.36 -16.03 2.75
#